data_AF-A0A4D6XYD6-F1
#
_entry.id   AF-A0A4D6XYD6-F1
#
_cell.length_a   1.000
_cell.length_b   1.000
_cell.length_c   1.000
_cell.angle_alpha   90.00
_cell.angle_beta   90.00
_cell.angle_gamma   90.00
#
_symmetry.space_group_name_H-M   'P 1'
#
loop_
_entity.id
_entity.type
_entity.pdbx_description
1 polymer ?
#
loop_
_entity_poly.entity_id
_entity_poly.type
_entity_poly.pdbx_seq_one_letter_code
_entity_poly.pdbx_strand_id
1 'polypeptide(L)' 'MNYLFASTNFGTEKLLEKELLYLGAKNLSVQRGGVYYDANDKLLYQSLMWSRIASRIFLHITTFKIKNIHDLYKNTYN' A
#
# COMPACT_ATOMS: atom_id res chain seq x y z
N MET A 1 -4.25 5.46 -11.67
CA MET A 1 -3.44 4.39 -11.04
C MET A 1 -3.39 4.72 -9.56
N ASN A 2 -3.84 3.79 -8.74
CA ASN A 2 -3.90 3.92 -7.29
C ASN A 2 -2.57 3.48 -6.70
N TYR A 3 -2.09 4.23 -5.71
CA TYR A 3 -0.92 3.87 -4.92
C TYR A 3 -1.38 3.20 -3.62
N LEU A 4 -0.95 1.96 -3.41
CA LEU A 4 -1.44 1.09 -2.34
C LEU A 4 -0.29 0.64 -1.43
N PHE A 5 -0.63 0.34 -0.18
CA PHE A 5 0.27 -0.31 0.76
C PHE A 5 -0.37 -1.60 1.30
N ALA A 6 0.30 -2.73 1.12
CA ALA A 6 -0.09 -4.01 1.70
C ALA A 6 0.81 -4.30 2.91
N SER A 7 0.23 -4.36 4.11
CA SER A 7 0.98 -4.74 5.31
C SER A 7 1.11 -6.25 5.43
N THR A 8 2.19 -6.74 6.04
CA THR A 8 2.40 -8.16 6.33
C THR A 8 3.30 -8.33 7.55
N ASN A 9 3.45 -9.57 8.04
CA ASN A 9 4.34 -9.87 9.15
C ASN A 9 5.81 -9.70 8.74
N PHE A 10 6.69 -9.46 9.72
CA PHE A 10 8.11 -9.34 9.44
C PHE A 10 8.67 -10.68 8.89
N GLY A 11 9.44 -10.60 7.82
CA GLY A 11 10.03 -11.75 7.13
C GLY A 11 9.19 -12.30 5.97
N THR A 12 7.92 -11.90 5.83
CA THR A 12 7.05 -12.34 4.73
C THR A 12 6.93 -11.32 3.60
N GLU A 13 7.67 -10.20 3.66
CA GLU A 13 7.54 -9.11 2.68
C GLU A 13 7.93 -9.53 1.26
N LYS A 14 8.98 -10.34 1.10
CA LYS A 14 9.37 -10.89 -0.21
C LYS A 14 8.37 -11.92 -0.76
N LEU A 15 7.64 -12.61 0.10
CA LEU A 15 6.58 -13.52 -0.34
C LEU A 15 5.37 -12.72 -0.83
N LEU A 16 4.99 -11.66 -0.09
CA LEU A 16 3.94 -10.74 -0.49
C LEU A 16 4.28 -10.02 -1.80
N GLU A 17 5.51 -9.56 -1.97
CA GLU A 17 5.98 -8.93 -3.22
C GLU A 17 5.77 -9.86 -4.42
N LYS A 18 6.16 -11.13 -4.30
CA LYS A 18 5.96 -12.15 -5.36
C LYS A 18 4.48 -12.39 -5.67
N GLU A 19 3.64 -12.45 -4.64
CA GLU A 19 2.19 -12.61 -4.80
C GLU A 19 1.57 -11.40 -5.52
N LEU A 20 1.89 -10.19 -5.10
CA LEU A 20 1.40 -8.96 -5.73
C LEU A 20 1.90 -8.84 -7.18
N LEU A 21 3.17 -9.18 -7.44
CA LEU A 21 3.71 -9.22 -8.80
C LEU A 21 2.97 -10.24 -9.68
N TYR A 22 2.66 -11.43 -9.14
CA TYR A 22 1.87 -12.44 -9.84
C TYR A 22 0.44 -11.97 -10.16
N LEU A 23 -0.18 -11.19 -9.26
CA LEU A 23 -1.49 -10.58 -9.50
C LEU A 23 -1.44 -9.44 -10.55
N GLY A 24 -0.25 -8.93 -10.87
CA GLY A 24 -0.04 -7.88 -11.88
C GLY A 24 0.28 -6.50 -11.31
N ALA A 25 0.67 -6.41 -10.04
CA ALA A 25 1.12 -5.16 -9.42
C ALA A 25 2.37 -4.60 -10.10
N LYS A 26 2.50 -3.27 -10.08
CA LYS A 26 3.62 -2.54 -10.68
C LYS A 26 4.32 -1.69 -9.63
N ASN A 27 5.54 -1.27 -9.95
CA ASN A 27 6.34 -0.36 -9.12
C ASN A 27 6.40 -0.78 -7.64
N LEU A 28 6.64 -2.08 -7.40
CA LEU A 28 6.65 -2.62 -6.05
C LEU A 28 7.87 -2.08 -5.28
N SER A 29 7.64 -1.63 -4.06
CA SER A 29 8.68 -1.21 -3.13
C SER A 29 8.49 -1.93 -1.80
N VAL A 30 9.37 -2.88 -1.53
CA VAL A 30 9.38 -3.63 -0.27
C VAL A 30 9.91 -2.73 0.84
N GLN A 31 9.15 -2.62 1.92
CA GLN A 31 9.52 -1.93 3.14
C GLN A 31 9.36 -2.88 4.32
N ARG A 32 9.99 -2.55 5.45
CA ARG A 32 9.83 -3.37 6.65
C ARG A 32 8.35 -3.41 7.07
N GLY A 33 7.76 -4.61 7.12
CA GLY A 33 6.35 -4.82 7.46
C GLY A 33 5.34 -4.62 6.33
N GLY A 34 5.77 -4.46 5.07
CA GLY A 34 4.82 -4.38 3.95
C GLY A 34 5.42 -4.04 2.59
N VAL A 35 4.54 -3.89 1.59
CA VAL A 35 4.91 -3.60 0.20
C VAL A 35 4.04 -2.47 -0.33
N TYR A 36 4.67 -1.41 -0.83
CA TYR A 36 4.00 -0.39 -1.64
C TYR A 36 3.91 -0.85 -3.09
N TYR A 37 2.83 -0.54 -3.78
CA TYR A 37 2.64 -0.91 -5.18
C TYR A 37 1.59 -0.05 -5.88
N ASP A 38 1.71 0.04 -7.20
CA ASP A 38 0.71 0.66 -8.07
C ASP A 38 -0.28 -0.37 -8.60
N ALA A 39 -1.55 0.01 -8.62
CA ALA A 39 -2.65 -0.81 -9.13
C ALA A 39 -3.69 0.02 -9.88
N ASN A 40 -4.39 -0.59 -10.84
CA ASN A 40 -5.67 -0.05 -11.31
C ASN A 40 -6.81 -0.55 -10.40
N ASP A 41 -8.03 -0.07 -10.61
CA ASP A 41 -9.17 -0.44 -9.74
C ASP A 41 -9.44 -1.94 -9.74
N LYS A 42 -9.34 -2.59 -10.91
CA LYS A 42 -9.46 -4.05 -11.02
C LYS A 42 -8.44 -4.75 -10.13
N LEU A 43 -7.18 -4.35 -10.20
CA LEU A 43 -6.11 -4.96 -9.41
C LEU A 43 -6.24 -4.64 -7.91
N LEU A 44 -6.72 -3.46 -7.53
CA LEU A 44 -7.03 -3.13 -6.14
C LEU A 44 -8.03 -4.14 -5.55
N TYR A 45 -9.13 -4.40 -6.25
CA TYR A 45 -10.10 -5.40 -5.77
C TYR A 45 -9.55 -6.83 -5.85
N GLN A 46 -8.72 -7.14 -6.85
CA GLN A 46 -8.06 -8.44 -6.95
C GLN A 46 -7.08 -8.67 -5.79
N SER A 47 -6.27 -7.69 -5.41
CA SER A 47 -5.33 -7.83 -4.30
C SER A 47 -6.08 -7.98 -2.98
N LEU A 48 -7.20 -7.26 -2.78
CA LEU A 48 -8.08 -7.44 -1.61
C LEU A 48 -8.69 -8.84 -1.54
N MET A 49 -9.08 -9.43 -2.68
CA MET A 49 -9.75 -10.73 -2.72
C MET A 49 -8.78 -11.92 -2.68
N TRP A 50 -7.62 -11.78 -3.32
CA TRP A 50 -6.73 -12.91 -3.62
C TRP A 50 -5.44 -12.96 -2.81
N SER A 51 -5.07 -11.86 -2.14
CA SER A 51 -3.88 -11.86 -1.30
C SER A 51 -4.05 -12.81 -0.12
N ARG A 52 -3.15 -13.78 0.03
CA ARG A 52 -3.11 -14.67 1.20
C ARG A 52 -2.08 -14.24 2.24
N ILE A 53 -1.22 -13.29 1.88
CA ILE A 53 -0.05 -12.90 2.70
C ILE A 53 -0.24 -11.51 3.31
N ALA A 54 -0.94 -10.60 2.63
CA ALA A 54 -1.23 -9.29 3.19
C ALA A 54 -2.23 -9.38 4.34
N SER A 55 -1.90 -8.73 5.45
CA SER A 55 -2.79 -8.60 6.60
C SER A 55 -3.86 -7.53 6.35
N ARG A 56 -3.47 -6.41 5.72
CA ARG A 56 -4.37 -5.30 5.32
C ARG A 56 -3.82 -4.61 4.08
N ILE A 57 -4.71 -4.07 3.26
CA ILE A 57 -4.36 -3.25 2.08
C ILE A 57 -4.98 -1.87 2.27
N PHE A 58 -4.16 -0.83 2.14
CA PHE A 58 -4.53 0.55 2.34
C PHE A 58 -4.37 1.33 1.03
N LEU A 59 -5.34 2.20 0.75
CA LEU A 59 -5.21 3.23 -0.28
C LEU A 59 -4.44 4.43 0.30
N HIS A 60 -3.37 4.81 -0.38
CA HIS A 60 -2.57 5.94 0.03
C HIS A 60 -3.24 7.25 -0.41
N ILE A 61 -3.89 7.95 0.53
CA ILE A 61 -4.64 9.19 0.25
C ILE A 61 -3.70 10.38 0.01
N THR A 62 -2.75 10.63 0.91
CA THR A 62 -1.83 11.77 0.84
C THR A 62 -0.62 11.59 1.75
N THR A 63 0.48 12.29 1.47
CA THR A 63 1.65 12.42 2.36
C THR A 63 2.02 13.89 2.48
N PHE A 64 2.23 14.35 3.71
CA PHE A 64 2.71 15.70 3.99
C PHE A 64 3.54 15.74 5.27
N LYS A 65 4.35 16.79 5.42
CA LYS A 65 5.14 17.02 6.63
C LYS A 65 4.31 17.82 7.63
N ILE A 66 4.33 17.41 8.90
CA ILE A 66 3.65 18.10 9.99
C ILE A 66 4.71 18.76 10.87
N LYS A 67 4.71 20.09 10.97
CA LYS A 67 5.57 20.83 11.91
C LYS A 67 4.80 21.28 13.14
N ASN A 68 3.51 21.58 12.98
CA ASN A 68 2.61 21.94 14.07
C ASN A 68 1.21 21.36 13.83
N ILE A 69 0.32 21.51 14.81
CA ILE A 69 -1.04 20.97 14.74
C ILE A 69 -1.88 21.60 13.63
N HIS A 70 -1.65 22.87 13.28
CA HIS A 70 -2.38 23.56 12.22
C HIS A 70 -2.06 22.96 10.85
N ASP A 71 -0.81 22.53 10.61
CA ASP A 71 -0.42 21.84 9.38
C ASP A 71 -1.23 20.55 9.18
N LEU A 72 -1.54 19.81 10.25
CA LEU A 72 -2.36 18.61 10.16
C LEU A 72 -3.75 18.95 9.61
N TYR A 73 -4.47 19.86 10.26
CA TYR A 73 -5.80 20.27 9.82
C TYR A 73 -5.78 20.85 8.39
N LYS A 74 -4.80 21.70 8.08
CA LYS A 74 -4.69 22.33 6.76
C LYS A 74 -4.48 21.32 5.64
N ASN A 75 -3.68 20.27 5.87
CA ASN A 75 -3.37 19.28 4.83
C ASN A 75 -4.34 18.09 4.78
N THR A 76 -5.21 17.90 5.79
CA THR A 76 -6.27 16.87 5.72
C THR A 76 -7.60 17.36 5.16
N TYR A 77 -7.96 18.63 5.39
CA TYR A 77 -9.28 19.17 5.01
C TYR A 77 -9.29 19.98 3.70
N ASN A 78 -8.12 20.37 3.17
CA ASN A 78 -8.00 21.01 1.86
C ASN A 78 -7.59 19.97 0.80
#